data_AF-V7EEP8-F1
#
_entry.id   AF-V7EEP8-F1
#
_cell.length_a   1.000
_cell.length_b   1.000
_cell.length_c   1.000
_cell.angle_alpha   90.00
_cell.angle_beta   90.00
_cell.angle_gamma   90.00
#
_symmetry.space_group_name_H-M   'P 1'
#
loop_
_entity.id
_entity.type
_entity.pdbx_description
1 polymer ?
#
loop_
_entity_poly.entity_id
_entity_poly.type
_entity_poly.pdbx_seq_one_letter_code
_entity_poly.pdbx_strand_id
1 'polypeptide(L)' 'MIRTLKEQCFHRQRFNSIQHATRAIGDWVSFYNYHRPHQALDMKTPAEAFALAA' A
#
# COMPACT_ATOMS: atom_id res chain seq x y z
N MET A 1 -6.27 1.68 -13.06
CA MET A 1 -7.07 2.25 -11.94
C MET A 1 -6.19 2.46 -10.72
N ILE A 2 -6.16 3.68 -10.18
CA ILE A 2 -5.57 3.94 -8.87
C ILE A 2 -6.64 3.60 -7.85
N ARG A 3 -6.54 2.42 -7.20
CA ARG A 3 -7.38 2.11 -6.04
C ARG A 3 -6.73 2.74 -4.82
N THR A 4 -7.43 3.62 -4.12
CA THR A 4 -6.87 4.37 -2.99
C THR A 4 -6.71 3.48 -1.74
N LEU A 5 -5.90 3.92 -0.77
CA LEU A 5 -5.83 3.30 0.56
C LEU A 5 -7.23 3.16 1.19
N LYS A 6 -8.06 4.20 1.06
CA LYS A 6 -9.44 4.21 1.57
C LYS A 6 -10.25 3.07 0.99
N GLU A 7 -10.19 2.84 -0.31
CA GLU A 7 -10.97 1.78 -0.97
C GLU A 7 -10.47 0.37 -0.64
N GLN A 8 -9.15 0.18 -0.52
CA GLN A 8 -8.57 -1.16 -0.35
C GLN A 8 -8.44 -1.60 1.10
N CYS A 9 -8.23 -0.66 2.02
CA CYS A 9 -7.95 -0.97 3.42
C CYS A 9 -9.09 -0.59 4.37
N PHE A 10 -9.89 0.45 4.05
CA PHE A 10 -10.87 1.00 4.98
C PHE A 10 -12.32 0.80 4.54
N HIS A 11 -12.58 0.77 3.23
CA HIS A 11 -13.94 0.70 2.72
C HIS A 11 -14.54 -0.66 3.07
N ARG A 12 -15.65 -0.64 3.83
CA ARG A 12 -16.37 -1.83 4.31
C ARG A 12 -15.56 -2.73 5.26
N GLN A 13 -14.46 -2.24 5.82
CA GLN A 13 -13.73 -2.91 6.91
C GLN A 13 -14.17 -2.33 8.26
N ARG A 14 -14.47 -3.21 9.21
CA ARG A 14 -14.68 -2.83 10.61
C ARG A 14 -13.46 -3.25 11.41
N PHE A 15 -12.80 -2.28 12.03
CA PHE A 15 -11.71 -2.54 12.97
C PHE A 15 -12.28 -2.68 14.38
N ASN A 16 -11.94 -3.77 15.05
CA ASN A 16 -12.41 -4.09 16.40
C ASN A 16 -11.50 -3.52 17.49
N SER A 17 -10.33 -2.99 17.11
CA SER A 17 -9.38 -2.32 18.00
C SER A 17 -8.44 -1.42 17.20
N ILE A 18 -7.79 -0.49 17.90
CA ILE A 18 -6.73 0.35 17.31
C ILE A 18 -5.58 -0.53 16.81
N GLN A 19 -5.20 -1.57 17.56
CA GLN A 19 -4.14 -2.51 17.18
C GLN A 19 -4.45 -3.22 15.86
N HIS A 20 -5.71 -3.62 15.65
CA HIS A 20 -6.13 -4.22 14.38
C HIS A 20 -6.02 -3.21 13.23
N ALA A 21 -6.46 -1.96 13.43
CA ALA A 21 -6.33 -0.91 12.43
C ALA A 21 -4.85 -0.62 12.10
N THR A 22 -3.99 -0.50 13.11
CA THR A 22 -2.56 -0.25 12.92
C THR A 22 -1.90 -1.37 12.10
N ARG A 23 -2.24 -2.64 12.38
CA ARG A 23 -1.72 -3.77 11.61
C ARG A 23 -2.19 -3.72 10.16
N ALA A 24 -3.49 -3.55 9.92
CA ALA A 24 -4.04 -3.50 8.57
C ALA A 24 -3.42 -2.36 7.73
N ILE A 25 -3.20 -1.19 8.33
CA ILE A 25 -2.52 -0.07 7.68
C ILE A 25 -1.06 -0.44 7.37
N GLY A 26 -0.34 -1.02 8.32
CA GLY A 26 1.05 -1.44 8.13
C GLY A 26 1.21 -2.48 7.02
N ASP A 27 0.31 -3.46 6.98
CA ASP A 27 0.27 -4.48 5.94
C ASP A 27 0.00 -3.85 4.56
N TRP A 28 -0.94 -2.90 4.49
CA TRP A 28 -1.23 -2.19 3.23
C TRP A 28 -0.07 -1.32 2.76
N VAL A 29 0.61 -0.60 3.66
CA VAL A 29 1.78 0.22 3.33
C VAL A 29 2.92 -0.66 2.80
N SER A 30 3.15 -1.81 3.44
CA SER A 30 4.14 -2.80 3.00
C SER A 30 3.82 -3.33 1.60
N PHE A 31 2.55 -3.66 1.35
CA PHE A 31 2.10 -4.07 0.01
C PHE A 31 2.30 -2.96 -1.03
N TYR A 32 1.90 -1.72 -0.72
CA TYR A 32 2.02 -0.58 -1.62
C TYR A 32 3.48 -0.32 -2.02
N ASN A 33 4.39 -0.33 -1.05
CA ASN A 33 5.79 0.03 -1.30
C ASN A 33 6.59 -1.08 -1.98
N TYR A 34 6.32 -2.35 -1.69
CA TYR A 34 7.19 -3.47 -2.09
C TYR A 34 6.57 -4.47 -3.05
N HIS A 35 5.26 -4.44 -3.25
CA HIS A 35 4.56 -5.49 -4.02
C HIS A 35 3.61 -4.94 -5.08
N ARG A 36 3.20 -3.68 -4.97
CA ARG A 36 2.29 -3.07 -5.93
C ARG A 36 3.10 -2.47 -7.08
N PRO A 37 2.96 -2.98 -8.32
CA PRO A 37 3.57 -2.32 -9.48
C PRO A 37 2.78 -1.07 -9.87
N HIS A 38 3.50 -0.01 -10.24
CA HIS A 38 2.90 1.26 -10.63
C HIS A 38 3.21 1.59 -12.09
N GLN A 39 2.17 1.82 -12.89
CA GLN A 39 2.35 2.21 -14.30
C GLN A 39 3.15 3.52 -14.46
N ALA A 40 3.01 4.46 -13.52
CA ALA A 40 3.79 5.70 -13.52
C ALA A 40 5.30 5.48 -13.20
N LEU A 41 5.67 4.30 -12.72
CA LEU A 41 7.04 3.89 -12.40
C LEU A 41 7.53 2.79 -13.36
N ASP A 42 7.02 2.74 -14.58
CA ASP A 42 7.29 1.66 -15.55
C ASP A 42 7.04 0.25 -14.98
N MET A 43 5.94 0.10 -14.25
CA MET A 43 5.54 -1.13 -13.56
C MET A 43 6.45 -1.57 -12.41
N LYS A 44 7.40 -0.73 -11.98
CA LYS A 44 8.16 -0.96 -10.75
C LYS A 44 7.34 -0.62 -9.51
N THR A 45 7.75 -1.19 -8.40
CA THR A 45 7.29 -0.81 -7.07
C THR A 45 7.97 0.50 -6.63
N PRO A 46 7.37 1.26 -5.69
CA PRO A 46 8.01 2.45 -5.15
C PRO A 46 9.40 2.18 -4.55
N ALA A 47 9.58 1.06 -3.87
CA ALA A 47 10.87 0.67 -3.30
C ALA A 47 11.93 0.43 -4.38
N GLU A 48 11.59 -0.27 -5.46
CA GLU A 48 12.51 -0.48 -6.59
C GLU A 48 12.86 0.83 -7.29
N ALA A 49 11.88 1.72 -7.51
CA ALA A 49 12.12 3.01 -8.11
C ALA A 49 13.04 3.90 -7.24
N PHE A 50 12.87 3.87 -5.92
CA PHE A 50 13.74 4.59 -4.99
C PHE A 50 15.16 4.01 -4.96
N ALA A 51 15.29 2.68 -4.92
CA ALA A 51 16.59 2.01 -4.93
C ALA A 51 17.39 2.26 -6.22
N LEU A 52 16.72 2.45 -7.36
CA LEU A 52 17.35 2.80 -8.65
C LEU A 52 17.74 4.27 -8.77
N ALA A 53 17.23 5.13 -7.89
CA ALA A 53 17.52 6.56 -7.87
C ALA A 53 18.67 6.94 -6.90
N ALA A 54 19.18 5.96 -6.13
CA ALA A 54 20.30 6.09 -5.20
C ALA A 54 21.62 5.68 -5.86
#